data_AF-A0A838U4E7-F1
#
_entry.id   AF-A0A838U4E7-F1
#
_cell.length_a   1.000
_cell.length_b   1.000
_cell.length_c   1.000
_cell.angle_alpha   90.00
_cell.angle_beta   90.00
_cell.angle_gamma   90.00
#
_symmetry.space_group_name_H-M   'P 1'
#
loop_
_entity.id
_entity.type
_entity.pdbx_description
1 polymer ?
#
loop_
_entity_poly.entity_id
_entity_poly.type
_entity_poly.pdbx_seq_one_letter_code
_entity_poly.pdbx_strand_id
1 'polypeptide(L)' 'VTTGTVTNSKNQRVEIKVKKPVCLMPKSKVAISRRIADRWRLIGAGTTS' A
#
# COMPACT_ATOMS: atom_id res chain seq x y z
N VAL A 1 -1.68 5.67 -9.39
CA VAL A 1 -1.13 5.58 -8.01
C VAL A 1 -2.18 6.09 -7.05
N THR A 2 -2.41 5.40 -5.93
CA THR A 2 -3.40 5.81 -4.93
C THR A 2 -2.73 5.92 -3.57
N THR A 3 -3.12 6.94 -2.80
CA THR A 3 -2.61 7.17 -1.45
C THR A 3 -3.59 6.61 -0.43
N GLY A 4 -3.06 6.04 0.65
CA GLY A 4 -3.85 5.57 1.78
C GLY A 4 -3.05 5.68 3.08
N THR A 5 -3.77 5.61 4.20
CA THR A 5 -3.18 5.61 5.54
C THR A 5 -3.14 4.18 6.05
N VAL A 6 -2.00 3.77 6.63
CA VAL A 6 -1.87 2.46 7.27
C VAL A 6 -2.70 2.46 8.55
N THR A 7 -3.64 1.53 8.68
CA THR A 7 -4.47 1.36 9.88
C THR A 7 -3.94 0.27 10.80
N ASN A 8 -3.30 -0.76 10.23
CA ASN A 8 -2.69 -1.84 10.98
C ASN A 8 -1.47 -2.37 10.22
N SER A 9 -0.44 -2.75 10.96
CA SER A 9 0.73 -3.45 10.45
C SER A 9 1.05 -4.59 11.40
N LYS A 10 0.77 -5.82 10.96
CA LYS A 10 1.03 -7.02 11.76
C LYS A 10 1.71 -8.07 10.89
N ASN A 11 2.84 -8.57 11.38
CA ASN A 11 3.66 -9.57 10.70
C ASN A 11 3.98 -9.12 9.26
N GLN A 12 3.60 -9.91 8.26
CA GLN A 12 3.80 -9.63 6.83
C GLN A 12 2.51 -9.12 6.15
N ARG A 13 1.55 -8.60 6.92
CA ARG A 13 0.30 -8.02 6.41
C ARG A 13 0.17 -6.57 6.85
N VAL A 14 -0.33 -5.74 5.93
CA VAL A 14 -0.59 -4.33 6.17
C VAL A 14 -2.00 -4.02 5.70
N GLU A 15 -2.78 -3.40 6.58
CA GLU A 15 -4.10 -2.89 6.26
C GLU A 15 -4.00 -1.40 5.95
N ILE A 16 -4.54 -1.00 4.81
CA ILE A 16 -4.44 0.37 4.30
C ILE A 16 -5.83 0.88 3.98
N LYS A 17 -6.24 1.95 4.64
CA LYS A 17 -7.45 2.70 4.28
C LYS A 17 -7.12 3.62 3.10
N VAL A 18 -7.63 3.28 1.93
CA VAL A 18 -7.37 4.01 0.70
C VAL A 18 -8.23 5.29 0.64
N LYS A 19 -7.64 6.43 0.22
CA LYS A 19 -8.35 7.72 0.14
C LYS A 19 -9.38 7.77 -1.01
N LYS A 20 -9.14 7.02 -2.08
CA LYS A 20 -10.04 6.89 -3.23
C LYS A 20 -10.32 5.39 -3.44
N PRO A 21 -11.55 4.99 -3.82
CA PRO A 21 -11.82 3.60 -4.13
C PRO A 21 -10.93 3.14 -5.30
N VAL A 22 -10.46 1.90 -5.24
CA VAL A 22 -9.65 1.28 -6.29
C VAL A 22 -10.21 -0.11 -6.54
N CYS A 23 -10.36 -0.48 -7.80
CA CYS A 23 -10.67 -1.85 -8.17
C CYS A 23 -9.40 -2.69 -8.04
N LEU A 24 -9.41 -3.67 -7.13
CA LEU A 24 -8.34 -4.65 -6.99
C LEU A 24 -8.92 -6.05 -6.99
N MET A 25 -8.26 -6.94 -7.73
CA MET A 25 -8.56 -8.37 -7.66
C MET A 25 -7.74 -9.02 -6.53
N PRO A 26 -8.25 -10.09 -5.90
CA PRO A 26 -7.46 -10.90 -4.98
C PRO A 26 -6.14 -11.34 -5.64
N LYS A 27 -5.06 -11.35 -4.86
CA LYS A 27 -3.70 -11.73 -5.28
C LYS A 27 -3.06 -10.83 -6.34
N SER A 28 -3.59 -9.62 -6.55
CA SER A 28 -2.96 -8.64 -7.44
C SER A 28 -1.61 -8.19 -6.87
N LYS A 29 -0.59 -8.05 -7.73
CA LYS A 29 0.71 -7.49 -7.33
C LYS A 29 0.58 -5.99 -7.05
N VAL A 30 1.12 -5.54 -5.93
CA VAL A 30 1.10 -4.14 -5.51
C VAL A 30 2.50 -3.71 -5.08
N ALA A 31 2.89 -2.50 -5.49
CA ALA A 31 4.09 -1.82 -5.01
C ALA A 31 3.69 -0.77 -3.96
N ILE A 32 4.44 -0.72 -2.85
CA ILE A 32 4.23 0.23 -1.76
C ILE A 32 5.34 1.27 -1.79
N SER A 33 4.93 2.53 -1.96
CA SER A 33 5.84 3.67 -1.88
C SER A 33 5.49 4.51 -0.66
N ARG A 34 6.51 5.03 0.02
CA ARG A 34 6.37 5.96 1.16
C ARG A 34 7.04 7.27 0.82
N ARG A 35 6.36 8.38 1.12
CA ARG A 35 6.97 9.71 1.08
C ARG A 35 7.93 9.85 2.25
N ILE A 36 9.20 10.08 1.98
CA ILE A 36 10.24 10.32 2.99
C ILE A 36 10.90 11.65 2.62
N ALA A 37 10.74 12.65 3.49
CA ALA A 37 10.96 14.07 3.15
C ALA A 37 10.13 14.45 1.90
N ASP A 38 10.77 14.98 0.86
CA ASP A 38 10.10 15.47 -0.35
C ASP A 38 10.08 14.49 -1.52
N ARG A 39 10.47 13.23 -1.29
CA ARG A 39 10.51 12.22 -2.36
C ARG A 39 9.74 10.96 -2.00
N TRP A 40 9.07 10.39 -2.99
CA TRP A 40 8.52 9.06 -2.91
C TRP A 40 9.64 8.05 -3.10
N ARG A 41 9.76 7.12 -2.15
CA ARG A 41 10.67 5.98 -2.26
C ARG A 41 9.85 4.70 -2.28
N LEU A 42 10.18 3.80 -3.20
CA LEU A 42 9.69 2.43 -3.17
C LEU A 42 10.25 1.77 -1.90
N ILE A 43 9.36 1.26 -1.05
CA ILE A 43 9.75 0.62 0.23
C ILE A 43 9.45 -0.87 0.26
N GLY A 44 8.67 -1.39 -0.70
CA GLY A 44 8.39 -2.81 -0.79
C GLY A 44 7.34 -3.13 -1.85
N ALA A 45 7.09 -4.42 -2.03
CA ALA A 45 6.04 -4.94 -2.90
C ALA A 45 5.41 -6.18 -2.26
N GLY A 46 4.20 -6.53 -2.69
CA GLY A 46 3.48 -7.67 -2.19
C GLY A 46 2.26 -8.00 -3.04
N THR A 47 1.37 -8.81 -2.48
CA THR A 47 0.11 -9.20 -3.11
C THR A 47 -1.06 -8.83 -2.24
N THR A 48 -2.17 -8.41 -2.84
CA THR A 48 -3.41 -8.19 -2.10
C THR A 48 -4.03 -9.51 -1.66
N SER A 49 -4.46 -9.56 -0.41
CA SER A 49 -5.19 -10.70 0.17
C SER A 49 -6.55 -10.23 0.64
#